data_AF-A0A829GZ51-F1
#
_entry.id   AF-A0A829GZ51-F1
#
_cell.length_a   1.000
_cell.length_b   1.000
_cell.length_c   1.000
_cell.angle_alpha   90.00
_cell.angle_beta   90.00
_cell.angle_gamma   90.00
#
_symmetry.space_group_name_H-M   'P 1'
#
loop_
_entity.id
_entity.type
_entity.pdbx_description
1 polymer ?
#
loop_
_entity_poly.entity_id
_entity_poly.type
_entity_poly.pdbx_seq_one_letter_code
_entity_poly.pdbx_strand_id
1 'polypeptide(L)'
;GFPGPVLMIVAAAILKYLNVIPGETQRGAKQLYKFISSNFTFPLMAGLGLLYIPLKDVVGMLSWQYFIVVISVVLPVVSTGFFVARFLNMNPIETAIVTACQSGMGGTGDVAILSTANRMNLMPFAQVATRLGGAITVISMTAILRMLS
;
A
#
# COMPACT_ATOMS: atom_id res chain seq x y z
N GLY A 1 13.26 11.41 -8.52
CA GLY A 1 12.60 12.36 -7.60
C GLY A 1 11.89 11.58 -6.51
N PHE A 2 11.81 12.10 -5.29
CA PHE A 2 11.13 11.42 -4.18
C PHE A 2 9.61 11.33 -4.45
N PRO A 3 8.91 10.23 -4.10
CA PRO A 3 7.50 10.06 -4.44
C PRO A 3 6.62 11.14 -3.80
N GLY A 4 5.81 11.83 -4.61
CA GLY A 4 4.95 12.93 -4.18
C GLY A 4 4.09 12.63 -2.94
N PRO A 5 3.40 11.47 -2.86
CA PRO A 5 2.62 11.10 -1.67
C PRO A 5 3.46 11.00 -0.39
N VAL A 6 4.71 10.56 -0.49
CA VAL A 6 5.60 10.46 0.69
C VAL A 6 6.02 11.86 1.15
N LEU A 7 6.34 12.76 0.22
CA LEU A 7 6.59 14.18 0.55
C LEU A 7 5.39 14.82 1.24
N MET A 8 4.17 14.54 0.76
CA MET A 8 2.93 15.03 1.36
C MET A 8 2.78 14.53 2.80
N ILE A 9 3.04 13.24 3.07
CA ILE A 9 2.97 12.67 4.42
C ILE A 9 3.99 13.34 5.34
N VAL A 10 5.23 13.48 4.89
CA VAL A 10 6.31 14.11 5.68
C VAL A 10 6.00 15.57 5.97
N ALA A 11 5.55 16.34 4.97
CA ALA A 11 5.16 17.73 5.14
C ALA A 11 3.99 17.87 6.13
N ALA A 12 2.96 17.03 6.01
CA ALA A 12 1.83 17.03 6.93
C ALA A 12 2.24 16.68 8.37
N ALA A 13 3.18 15.74 8.54
CA ALA A 13 3.74 15.38 9.84
C ALA A 13 4.52 16.54 10.47
N ILE A 14 5.36 17.24 9.70
CA ILE A 14 6.12 18.41 10.15
C ILE A 14 5.18 19.54 10.58
N LEU A 15 4.19 19.88 9.73
CA LEU A 15 3.21 20.94 10.04
C LEU A 15 2.40 20.62 11.32
N LYS A 16 2.08 19.33 11.53
CA LYS A 16 1.41 18.87 12.74
C LYS A 16 2.33 18.97 13.97
N TYR A 17 3.60 18.59 13.84
CA TYR A 17 4.58 18.67 14.93
C TYR A 17 4.85 20.12 15.36
N LEU A 18 4.92 21.03 14.40
CA LEU A 18 5.08 22.47 14.64
C LEU A 18 3.80 23.16 15.17
N ASN A 19 2.70 22.42 15.37
CA ASN A 19 1.39 22.94 15.78
C ASN A 19 0.87 24.12 14.93
N VAL A 20 1.26 24.17 13.65
CA VAL A 20 0.85 25.24 12.72
C VAL A 20 -0.62 25.11 12.33
N ILE A 21 -1.16 23.88 12.36
CA ILE A 21 -2.53 23.58 11.92
C ILE A 21 -3.48 23.57 13.14
N PRO A 22 -4.53 24.42 13.16
CA PRO A 22 -5.53 24.46 14.23
C PRO A 22 -6.21 23.10 14.43
N GLY A 23 -6.52 22.76 15.68
CA GLY A 23 -7.18 21.49 16.03
C GLY A 23 -8.52 21.26 15.34
N GLU A 24 -9.28 22.34 15.10
CA GLU A 24 -10.55 22.31 14.38
C GLU A 24 -10.36 21.84 12.92
N THR A 25 -9.33 22.34 12.23
CA THR A 25 -8.99 21.92 10.86
C THR A 25 -8.54 20.46 10.82
N GLN A 26 -7.79 19.99 11.83
CA GLN A 26 -7.40 18.57 11.92
C GLN A 26 -8.61 17.65 12.07
N ARG A 27 -9.60 18.06 12.89
CA ARG A 27 -10.86 17.32 13.07
C ARG A 27 -11.67 17.30 11.78
N GLY A 28 -11.82 18.44 11.11
CA GLY A 28 -12.51 18.55 9.83
C GLY A 28 -11.88 17.67 8.75
N ALA A 29 -10.53 17.68 8.64
CA ALA A 29 -9.81 16.82 7.71
C ALA A 29 -10.03 15.33 8.00
N LYS A 30 -10.03 14.93 9.29
CA LYS A 30 -10.31 13.55 9.69
C LYS A 30 -11.75 13.14 9.39
N GLN A 31 -12.72 14.02 9.59
CA GLN A 31 -14.12 13.76 9.26
C GLN A 31 -14.32 13.61 7.75
N LEU A 32 -13.72 14.50 6.95
CA LEU A 32 -13.73 14.40 5.49
C LEU A 32 -13.10 13.08 5.03
N TYR A 33 -11.93 12.71 5.58
CA TYR A 33 -11.29 11.43 5.28
C TYR A 33 -12.23 10.25 5.56
N LYS A 34 -12.87 10.23 6.74
CA LYS A 34 -13.80 9.16 7.11
C LYS A 34 -15.02 9.10 6.19
N PHE A 35 -15.55 10.25 5.77
CA PHE A 35 -16.66 10.33 4.83
C PHE A 35 -16.28 9.74 3.47
N ILE A 36 -15.13 10.15 2.92
CA ILE A 36 -14.63 9.64 1.64
C ILE A 36 -14.32 8.14 1.75
N SER A 37 -13.58 7.71 2.77
CA SER A 37 -13.20 6.30 2.92
C SER A 37 -14.40 5.38 3.20
N SER A 38 -15.47 5.87 3.83
CA SER A 38 -16.64 5.05 4.12
C SER A 38 -17.57 4.91 2.91
N ASN A 39 -17.78 6.00 2.16
CA ASN A 39 -18.81 6.04 1.12
C ASN A 39 -18.24 5.84 -0.29
N PHE A 40 -17.02 6.32 -0.55
CA PHE A 40 -16.45 6.34 -1.90
C PHE A 40 -15.45 5.21 -2.16
N THR A 41 -15.05 4.43 -1.15
CA THR A 41 -14.10 3.33 -1.36
C THR A 41 -14.65 2.26 -2.30
N PHE A 42 -15.90 1.80 -2.13
CA PHE A 42 -16.49 0.79 -3.01
C PHE A 42 -16.68 1.29 -4.45
N PRO A 43 -17.29 2.48 -4.69
CA PRO A 43 -17.34 3.05 -6.04
C PRO A 43 -15.96 3.22 -6.69
N LEU A 44 -14.97 3.65 -5.92
CA LEU A 44 -13.61 3.86 -6.39
C LEU A 44 -12.94 2.53 -6.76
N MET A 45 -13.10 1.48 -5.95
CA MET A 45 -12.62 0.13 -6.27
C MET A 45 -13.25 -0.42 -7.55
N ALA A 46 -14.57 -0.25 -7.73
CA ALA A 46 -15.26 -0.68 -8.94
C ALA A 46 -14.76 0.08 -10.18
N GLY A 47 -14.61 1.40 -10.08
CA GLY A 47 -14.09 2.23 -11.17
C GLY A 47 -12.65 1.90 -11.54
N LEU A 48 -11.78 1.70 -10.55
CA LEU A 48 -10.39 1.31 -10.78
C LEU A 48 -10.27 -0.09 -11.39
N GLY A 49 -11.10 -1.04 -10.95
CA GLY A 49 -11.16 -2.37 -11.53
C GLY A 49 -11.51 -2.32 -13.02
N LEU A 50 -12.51 -1.53 -13.40
CA LEU A 50 -12.90 -1.35 -14.80
C LEU A 50 -11.80 -0.69 -15.65
N LEU A 51 -11.08 0.29 -15.07
CA LEU A 51 -10.13 1.12 -15.81
C LEU A 51 -8.74 0.48 -15.96
N TYR A 52 -8.28 -0.24 -14.95
CA TYR A 52 -6.91 -0.77 -14.89
C TYR A 52 -6.81 -2.27 -15.16
N ILE A 53 -7.91 -3.02 -15.08
CA ILE A 53 -7.91 -4.47 -15.28
C ILE A 53 -8.46 -4.79 -16.67
N PRO A 54 -7.60 -4.99 -17.70
CA PRO A 54 -8.05 -5.50 -18.99
C PRO A 54 -8.57 -6.93 -18.80
N LEU A 55 -9.89 -7.07 -18.71
CA LEU A 55 -10.56 -8.35 -18.42
C LEU A 55 -10.16 -9.44 -19.42
N LYS A 56 -9.89 -9.06 -20.67
CA LYS A 56 -9.45 -9.99 -21.72
C LYS A 56 -8.09 -10.62 -21.41
N ASP A 57 -7.14 -9.82 -20.95
CA ASP A 57 -5.79 -10.29 -20.65
C ASP A 57 -5.77 -11.10 -19.35
N VAL A 58 -6.55 -10.68 -18.35
CA VAL A 58 -6.71 -11.40 -17.08
C VAL A 58 -7.29 -12.80 -17.27
N VAL A 59 -8.29 -12.95 -18.12
CA VAL A 59 -8.87 -14.27 -18.43
C VAL A 59 -7.86 -15.15 -19.17
N GLY A 60 -7.01 -14.57 -20.04
CA GLY A 60 -5.98 -15.32 -20.76
C GLY A 60 -4.83 -15.81 -19.88
N MET A 61 -4.50 -15.09 -18.81
CA MET A 61 -3.46 -15.46 -17.84
C MET A 61 -3.97 -16.30 -16.66
N LEU A 62 -5.28 -16.57 -16.58
CA LEU A 62 -5.93 -17.30 -15.49
C LEU A 62 -5.66 -18.82 -15.63
N SER A 63 -4.39 -19.19 -15.50
CA SER A 63 -3.93 -20.57 -15.40
C SER A 63 -3.76 -20.99 -13.94
N TRP A 64 -3.95 -22.28 -13.67
CA TRP A 64 -3.62 -22.90 -12.39
C TRP A 64 -2.18 -22.60 -11.93
N GLN A 65 -1.24 -22.56 -12.88
CA GLN A 65 0.17 -22.27 -12.61
C GLN A 65 0.36 -20.85 -12.08
N TYR A 66 -0.36 -19.88 -12.66
CA TYR A 66 -0.26 -18.48 -12.24
C TYR A 66 -0.74 -18.28 -10.80
N PHE A 67 -1.84 -18.94 -10.42
CA PHE A 67 -2.35 -18.91 -9.05
C PHE A 67 -1.32 -19.41 -8.03
N ILE A 68 -0.66 -20.54 -8.32
CA ILE A 68 0.36 -21.09 -7.42
C ILE A 68 1.52 -20.09 -7.26
N VAL A 69 1.98 -19.49 -8.36
CA VAL A 69 3.06 -18.51 -8.32
C VAL A 69 2.68 -17.30 -7.47
N VAL A 70 1.49 -16.72 -7.68
CA VAL A 70 1.03 -15.56 -6.91
C VAL A 70 0.97 -15.89 -5.42
N ILE A 71 0.34 -17.01 -5.04
CA ILE A 71 0.26 -17.43 -3.63
C ILE A 71 1.66 -17.64 -3.06
N SER A 72 2.56 -18.26 -3.81
CA SER A 72 3.94 -18.53 -3.39
C SER A 72 4.77 -17.28 -3.17
N VAL A 73 4.42 -16.15 -3.78
CA VAL A 73 5.11 -14.86 -3.58
C VAL A 73 4.46 -14.06 -2.46
N VAL A 74 3.12 -14.00 -2.43
CA VAL A 74 2.38 -13.23 -1.43
C VAL A 74 2.57 -13.81 -0.03
N LEU A 75 2.57 -15.15 0.13
CA LEU A 75 2.75 -15.77 1.43
C LEU A 75 4.09 -15.40 2.10
N PRO A 76 5.27 -15.55 1.45
CA PRO A 76 6.53 -15.07 2.00
C PRO A 76 6.55 -13.58 2.32
N VAL A 77 5.98 -12.73 1.47
CA VAL A 77 5.91 -11.27 1.72
C VAL A 77 5.12 -10.99 2.99
N VAL A 78 3.97 -11.63 3.19
CA VAL A 78 3.16 -11.44 4.40
C VAL A 78 3.85 -12.06 5.62
N SER A 79 4.41 -13.27 5.49
CA SER A 79 5.11 -13.96 6.57
C SER A 79 6.34 -13.20 7.04
N THR A 80 7.15 -12.67 6.13
CA THR A 80 8.32 -11.84 6.49
C THR A 80 7.90 -10.61 7.28
N GLY A 81 6.85 -9.91 6.85
CA GLY A 81 6.25 -8.80 7.62
C GLY A 81 5.82 -9.23 9.03
N PHE A 82 5.17 -10.39 9.15
CA PHE A 82 4.72 -10.93 10.44
C PHE A 82 5.89 -11.27 11.39
N PHE A 83 6.94 -11.93 10.89
CA PHE A 83 8.09 -12.32 11.71
C PHE A 83 8.98 -11.12 12.08
N VAL A 84 9.23 -10.21 11.15
CA VAL A 84 10.06 -9.02 11.37
C VAL A 84 9.40 -8.06 12.37
N ALA A 85 8.06 -8.01 12.41
CA ALA A 85 7.33 -7.18 13.38
C ALA A 85 7.74 -7.41 14.84
N ARG A 86 8.05 -8.67 15.20
CA ARG A 86 8.47 -9.03 16.56
C ARG A 86 9.81 -8.41 16.93
N PHE A 87 10.72 -8.26 15.98
CA PHE A 87 12.02 -7.61 16.20
C PHE A 87 11.90 -6.09 16.30
N LEU A 88 10.87 -5.50 15.70
CA LEU A 88 10.63 -4.06 15.69
C LEU A 88 9.66 -3.59 16.79
N ASN A 89 9.21 -4.48 17.68
CA ASN A 89 8.15 -4.22 18.69
C ASN A 89 6.86 -3.65 18.08
N MET A 90 6.54 -4.05 16.85
CA MET A 90 5.31 -3.66 16.15
C MET A 90 4.25 -4.75 16.26
N ASN A 91 2.98 -4.39 16.08
CA ASN A 91 1.91 -5.39 16.04
C ASN A 91 2.11 -6.30 14.81
N PRO A 92 2.26 -7.64 15.00
CA PRO A 92 2.53 -8.55 13.88
C PRO A 92 1.46 -8.56 12.80
N ILE A 93 0.19 -8.39 13.18
CA ILE A 93 -0.93 -8.42 12.24
C ILE A 93 -0.96 -7.13 11.41
N GLU A 94 -0.80 -5.97 12.04
CA GLU A 94 -0.79 -4.69 11.32
C GLU A 94 0.43 -4.58 10.39
N THR A 95 1.58 -5.07 10.83
CA THR A 95 2.80 -5.10 10.01
C THR A 95 2.65 -6.05 8.82
N ALA A 96 2.05 -7.23 9.04
CA ALA A 96 1.74 -8.17 7.96
C ALA A 96 0.80 -7.57 6.91
N ILE A 97 -0.25 -6.84 7.34
CA ILE A 97 -1.18 -6.14 6.44
C ILE A 97 -0.45 -5.05 5.63
N VAL A 98 0.36 -4.22 6.29
CA VAL A 98 1.13 -3.16 5.60
C VAL A 98 2.14 -3.76 4.62
N THR A 99 2.77 -4.88 4.97
CA THR A 99 3.71 -5.58 4.09
C THR A 99 2.97 -6.24 2.91
N ALA A 100 1.77 -6.77 3.13
CA ALA A 100 0.91 -7.30 2.08
C ALA A 100 0.58 -6.23 1.01
N CYS A 101 0.41 -4.98 1.42
CA CYS A 101 0.11 -3.86 0.50
C CYS A 101 1.16 -3.71 -0.60
N GLN A 102 2.42 -4.05 -0.33
CA GLN A 102 3.51 -3.98 -1.29
C GLN A 102 3.40 -5.02 -2.42
N SER A 103 2.60 -6.08 -2.23
CA SER A 103 2.27 -7.04 -3.29
C SER A 103 1.11 -6.58 -4.19
N GLY A 104 0.42 -5.50 -3.80
CA GLY A 104 -0.70 -4.91 -4.52
C GLY A 104 -0.28 -3.96 -5.65
N MET A 105 -1.28 -3.51 -6.42
CA MET A 105 -1.11 -2.56 -7.54
C MET A 105 -0.85 -1.13 -7.05
N GLY A 106 0.28 -0.88 -6.38
CA GLY A 106 0.60 0.44 -5.85
C GLY A 106 -0.47 0.97 -4.89
N GLY A 107 -0.68 2.29 -4.90
CA GLY A 107 -1.63 2.95 -3.98
C GLY A 107 -3.10 2.51 -4.13
N THR A 108 -3.50 1.94 -5.27
CA THR A 108 -4.85 1.40 -5.44
C THR A 108 -5.00 0.04 -4.77
N GLY A 109 -3.96 -0.81 -4.86
CA GLY A 109 -3.84 -2.05 -4.11
C GLY A 109 -3.83 -1.81 -2.60
N ASP A 110 -3.13 -0.77 -2.13
CA ASP A 110 -3.11 -0.37 -0.71
C ASP A 110 -4.54 -0.10 -0.20
N VAL A 111 -5.34 0.65 -0.96
CA VAL A 111 -6.74 0.96 -0.60
C VAL A 111 -7.57 -0.31 -0.55
N ALA A 112 -7.42 -1.19 -1.55
CA ALA A 112 -8.17 -2.45 -1.62
C ALA A 112 -7.88 -3.33 -0.39
N ILE A 113 -6.60 -3.58 -0.11
CA ILE A 113 -6.15 -4.47 0.98
C ILE A 113 -6.58 -3.89 2.34
N LEU A 114 -6.33 -2.59 2.57
CA LEU A 114 -6.68 -1.95 3.85
C LEU A 114 -8.18 -1.81 4.06
N SER A 115 -8.95 -1.61 2.99
CA SER A 115 -10.41 -1.60 3.06
C SER A 115 -10.94 -2.99 3.41
N THR A 116 -10.44 -4.05 2.77
CA THR A 116 -10.82 -5.43 3.08
C THR A 116 -10.42 -5.83 4.50
N ALA A 117 -9.27 -5.35 4.98
CA ALA A 117 -8.81 -5.59 6.36
C ALA A 117 -9.48 -4.67 7.41
N ASN A 118 -10.34 -3.73 7.01
CA ASN A 118 -10.93 -2.70 7.87
C ASN A 118 -9.87 -1.93 8.71
N ARG A 119 -8.75 -1.58 8.05
CA ARG A 119 -7.56 -0.94 8.65
C ARG A 119 -7.09 0.29 7.87
N MET A 120 -8.03 1.06 7.32
CA MET A 120 -7.75 2.30 6.56
C MET A 120 -6.95 3.37 7.32
N ASN A 121 -6.84 3.28 8.65
CA ASN A 121 -5.95 4.15 9.43
C ASN A 121 -4.46 3.91 9.12
N LEU A 122 -4.11 2.75 8.56
CA LEU A 122 -2.74 2.39 8.18
C LEU A 122 -2.35 2.89 6.79
N MET A 123 -3.24 3.58 6.06
CA MET A 123 -2.98 4.06 4.70
C MET A 123 -1.70 4.90 4.56
N PRO A 124 -1.35 5.81 5.50
CA PRO A 124 -0.08 6.53 5.42
C PRO A 124 1.14 5.58 5.46
N PHE A 125 1.09 4.52 6.27
CA PHE A 125 2.17 3.54 6.37
C PHE A 125 2.26 2.67 5.12
N ALA A 126 1.12 2.22 4.59
CA ALA A 126 1.07 1.47 3.34
C ALA A 126 1.63 2.28 2.17
N GLN A 127 1.25 3.56 2.05
CA GLN A 127 1.76 4.43 0.99
C GLN A 127 3.28 4.63 1.06
N VAL A 128 3.83 4.78 2.27
CA VAL A 128 5.29 4.87 2.46
C VAL A 128 5.95 3.55 2.08
N ALA A 129 5.45 2.42 2.59
CA ALA A 129 5.98 1.08 2.31
C ALA A 129 5.96 0.76 0.81
N THR A 130 4.83 0.95 0.15
CA THR A 130 4.65 0.65 -1.27
C THR A 130 5.53 1.53 -2.17
N ARG A 131 5.74 2.81 -1.82
CA ARG A 131 6.56 3.72 -2.64
C ARG A 131 8.05 3.58 -2.41
N LEU A 132 8.49 3.50 -1.16
CA LEU A 132 9.92 3.28 -0.86
C LEU A 132 10.34 1.86 -1.21
N GLY A 133 9.52 0.88 -0.84
CA GLY A 133 9.73 -0.52 -1.17
C GLY A 133 9.77 -0.75 -2.67
N GLY A 134 8.86 -0.14 -3.45
CA GLY A 134 8.91 -0.19 -4.92
C GLY A 134 10.20 0.38 -5.49
N ALA A 135 10.68 1.52 -4.99
CA ALA A 135 11.95 2.10 -5.42
C ALA A 135 13.14 1.17 -5.11
N ILE A 136 13.17 0.57 -3.92
CA ILE A 136 14.21 -0.40 -3.51
C ILE A 136 14.19 -1.63 -4.43
N THR A 137 13.02 -2.17 -4.76
CA THR A 137 12.89 -3.32 -5.67
C THR A 137 13.45 -3.00 -7.05
N VAL A 138 13.10 -1.84 -7.62
CA VAL A 138 13.59 -1.43 -8.95
C VAL A 138 15.11 -1.25 -8.96
N ILE A 139 15.68 -0.60 -7.94
CA ILE A 139 17.12 -0.40 -7.83
C ILE A 139 17.84 -1.75 -7.71
N SER A 140 17.37 -2.62 -6.82
CA SER A 140 17.92 -3.97 -6.61
C SER A 140 17.86 -4.80 -7.88
N MET A 141 16.72 -4.80 -8.57
CA MET A 141 16.52 -5.58 -9.79
C MET A 141 17.39 -5.06 -10.94
N THR A 142 17.54 -3.75 -11.07
CA THR A 142 18.44 -3.13 -12.05
C THR A 142 19.90 -3.48 -11.76
N ALA A 143 20.31 -3.50 -10.48
CA ALA A 143 21.65 -3.90 -10.08
C ALA A 143 21.94 -5.36 -10.40
N ILE A 144 20.98 -6.26 -10.11
CA ILE A 144 21.08 -7.69 -10.44
C ILE A 144 21.17 -7.89 -11.95
N LEU A 145 20.32 -7.23 -12.74
CA LEU A 145 20.35 -7.31 -14.20
C LEU A 145 21.71 -6.89 -14.76
N ARG A 146 22.29 -5.81 -14.22
CA ARG A 146 23.61 -5.33 -14.63
C ARG A 146 24.76 -6.25 -14.23
N MET A 147 24.61 -7.04 -13.18
CA MET A 147 25.59 -8.08 -12.81
C MET A 147 25.49 -9.32 -13.69
N LEU A 148 24.30 -9.59 -14.25
CA LEU A 148 24.06 -10.75 -15.11
C LEU A 148 24.41 -10.49 -16.59
N SER A 149 24.43 -9.22 -17.01
CA SER A 149 24.81 -8.75 -18.35
C SER A 149 26.29 -8.43 -18.47
#